data_AF-A0A831PMR7-F1
#
_entry.id   AF-A0A831PMR7-F1
#
_cell.length_a   1.000
_cell.length_b   1.000
_cell.length_c   1.000
_cell.angle_alpha   90.00
_cell.angle_beta   90.00
_cell.angle_gamma   90.00
#
_symmetry.space_group_name_H-M   'P 1'
#
loop_
_entity.id
_entity.type
_entity.pdbx_description
1 polymer ?
#
loop_
_entity_poly.entity_id
_entity_poly.type
_entity_poly.pdbx_seq_one_letter_code
_entity_poly.pdbx_strand_id
1 'polypeptide(L)'
;MAGKMLGVSPNPVETPQDVLMREIAAEVGREGSYRLTNVAVYFGKEGQPAADPYFDGEGPDRVGCELCGECMTGCRKDAKNSLDKNYLYFAEKFGARIFAENRVVDIEPLGPGGSEGYRVRTRKTTGLLRGRRGLAFRAKGLVLAAGTLGTNKLLLDLKRRGRLPGLSEHLGRYARTNSETLLGVRSLAAGADYSRGVAITSSVHPDDDTHLEPVRFGRGHDAMVALVAALTDGGRRTPRLVRWLANEIRHPLRHLRMRKPWGWAQETIILLVMQTIDNDFRLTTRRPRFFPLVRVLAAERGSDRRSPTWLPAGNDFGRRLARRIGGVAANVVSEVTMNAPITAHILGGCSFGPTPEEGVIDERNRVKGYADMIVCDGAQIPENLGVNPALSIAAFAERAMSFVPPKKPVRYLSAERRWGTEGLLTKNAVPSRAPEPLSS
;
A
#
# COMPACT_ATOMS: atom_id res chain seq x y z
N MET A 1 15.37 7.98 9.45
CA MET A 1 14.61 7.40 10.57
C MET A 1 13.73 6.24 10.12
N ALA A 2 12.69 6.48 9.31
CA ALA A 2 11.73 5.46 8.86
C ALA A 2 12.38 4.15 8.35
N GLY A 3 13.38 4.23 7.46
CA GLY A 3 14.08 3.03 6.97
C GLY A 3 14.81 2.24 8.06
N LYS A 4 15.38 2.93 9.07
CA LYS A 4 16.01 2.29 10.23
C LYS A 4 14.97 1.64 11.14
N MET A 5 13.87 2.33 11.42
CA MET A 5 12.74 1.79 12.21
C MET A 5 12.08 0.58 11.55
N LEU A 6 11.92 0.60 10.23
CA LEU A 6 11.38 -0.55 9.49
C LEU A 6 12.41 -1.68 9.36
N GLY A 7 13.70 -1.46 9.63
CA GLY A 7 14.75 -2.47 9.48
C GLY A 7 14.99 -2.83 8.02
N VAL A 8 15.00 -1.83 7.13
CA VAL A 8 15.20 -2.01 5.69
C VAL A 8 16.63 -2.47 5.43
N SER A 9 16.78 -3.64 4.80
CA SER A 9 18.08 -4.21 4.41
C SER A 9 18.02 -4.78 2.99
N PRO A 10 19.14 -4.82 2.25
CA PRO A 10 19.20 -5.51 0.97
C PRO A 10 18.79 -6.98 1.10
N ASN A 11 17.98 -7.48 0.17
CA ASN A 11 17.73 -8.90 0.03
C ASN A 11 19.02 -9.61 -0.40
N PRO A 12 19.60 -10.52 0.40
CA PRO A 12 20.86 -11.18 0.07
C PRO A 12 20.67 -12.40 -0.83
N VAL A 13 19.44 -12.79 -1.15
CA VAL A 13 19.13 -14.04 -1.85
C VAL A 13 18.64 -13.74 -3.26
N GLU A 14 19.45 -14.10 -4.26
CA GLU A 14 19.01 -14.18 -5.65
C GLU A 14 18.28 -15.52 -5.88
N THR A 15 17.14 -15.47 -6.57
CA THR A 15 16.29 -16.63 -6.86
C THR A 15 16.15 -16.84 -8.37
N PRO A 16 15.65 -18.00 -8.85
CA PRO A 16 15.48 -18.22 -10.29
C PRO A 16 14.60 -17.15 -10.98
N GLN A 17 13.62 -16.58 -10.27
CA GLN A 17 12.82 -15.47 -10.79
C GLN A 17 13.69 -14.24 -11.08
N ASP A 18 14.68 -13.95 -10.24
CA ASP A 18 15.53 -12.77 -10.34
C ASP A 18 16.49 -12.86 -11.52
N VAL A 19 17.04 -14.05 -11.78
CA VAL A 19 17.82 -14.34 -12.98
C VAL A 19 17.00 -14.06 -14.24
N LEU A 20 15.75 -14.54 -14.28
CA LEU A 20 14.83 -14.29 -15.41
C LEU A 20 14.53 -12.78 -15.56
N MET A 21 14.33 -12.06 -14.45
CA MET A 21 14.12 -10.61 -14.48
C MET A 21 15.32 -9.88 -15.09
N ARG A 22 16.55 -10.21 -14.66
CA ARG A 22 17.80 -9.63 -15.19
C ARG A 22 17.98 -9.92 -16.68
N GLU A 23 17.76 -11.17 -17.10
CA GLU A 23 17.93 -11.55 -18.50
C GLU A 23 16.92 -10.87 -19.43
N ILE A 24 15.67 -10.72 -19.01
CA ILE A 24 14.66 -10.01 -19.79
C ILE A 24 14.97 -8.51 -19.82
N ALA A 25 15.47 -7.95 -18.71
CA ALA A 25 15.96 -6.57 -18.68
C ALA A 25 17.09 -6.36 -19.69
N ALA A 26 18.04 -7.28 -19.79
CA ALA A 26 19.10 -7.26 -20.80
C ALA A 26 18.56 -7.34 -22.23
N GLU A 27 17.57 -8.22 -22.48
CA GLU A 27 16.91 -8.36 -23.79
C GLU A 27 16.25 -7.06 -24.29
N VAL A 28 15.79 -6.20 -23.36
CA VAL A 28 15.19 -4.89 -23.70
C VAL A 28 16.18 -3.72 -23.53
N GLY A 29 17.47 -4.00 -23.34
CA GLY A 29 18.52 -2.98 -23.22
C GLY A 29 18.49 -2.18 -21.91
N ARG A 30 17.90 -2.73 -20.85
CA ARG A 30 17.70 -2.09 -19.53
C ARG A 30 18.32 -2.88 -18.37
N GLU A 31 19.33 -3.71 -18.63
CA GLU A 31 20.00 -4.52 -17.58
C GLU A 31 20.48 -3.67 -16.40
N GLY A 32 21.01 -2.47 -16.65
CA GLY A 32 21.49 -1.56 -15.60
C GLY A 32 20.41 -1.07 -14.62
N SER A 33 19.13 -1.31 -14.91
CA SER A 33 18.02 -1.03 -13.99
C SER A 33 17.73 -2.17 -13.00
N TYR A 34 18.25 -3.38 -13.27
CA TYR A 34 18.04 -4.53 -12.40
C TYR A 34 18.77 -4.36 -11.07
N ARG A 35 18.07 -4.66 -9.98
CA ARG A 35 18.65 -4.74 -8.64
C ARG A 35 17.84 -5.65 -7.73
N LEU A 36 18.50 -6.23 -6.73
CA LEU A 36 17.81 -6.86 -5.61
C LEU A 36 17.12 -5.78 -4.76
N THR A 37 15.95 -6.09 -4.23
CA THR A 37 15.15 -5.15 -3.46
C THR A 37 15.69 -4.95 -2.05
N ASN A 38 15.41 -3.78 -1.48
CA ASN A 38 15.56 -3.55 -0.06
C ASN A 38 14.26 -3.91 0.66
N VAL A 39 14.32 -4.81 1.65
CA VAL A 39 13.15 -5.37 2.33
C VAL A 39 13.28 -5.28 3.85
N ALA A 40 12.15 -5.27 4.55
CA ALA A 40 12.09 -5.29 6.02
C ALA A 40 11.99 -6.73 6.54
N VAL A 41 13.04 -7.52 6.34
CA VAL A 41 13.11 -8.95 6.69
C VAL A 41 14.44 -9.26 7.36
N TYR A 42 14.39 -10.09 8.41
CA TYR A 42 15.59 -10.58 9.07
C TYR A 42 16.12 -11.85 8.39
N PHE A 43 17.32 -11.75 7.82
CA PHE A 43 18.02 -12.86 7.14
C PHE A 43 19.09 -13.51 8.03
N GLY A 44 18.84 -13.65 9.34
CA GLY A 44 19.67 -14.47 10.22
C GLY A 44 19.66 -15.95 9.80
N LYS A 45 20.27 -16.81 10.62
CA LYS A 45 20.30 -18.25 10.34
C LYS A 45 18.88 -18.81 10.25
N GLU A 46 18.54 -19.45 9.13
CA GLU A 46 17.17 -19.86 8.81
C GLU A 46 16.53 -20.67 9.94
N GLY A 47 15.33 -20.27 10.37
CA GLY A 47 14.57 -20.95 11.42
C GLY A 47 15.17 -20.83 12.84
N GLN A 48 16.29 -20.11 13.02
CA GLN A 48 16.92 -19.94 14.34
C GLN A 48 16.52 -18.61 14.97
N PRO A 49 16.11 -18.62 16.26
CA PRO A 49 15.84 -17.40 16.99
C PRO A 49 17.14 -16.63 17.23
N ALA A 50 17.02 -15.31 17.25
CA ALA A 50 18.06 -14.37 17.61
C ALA A 50 17.43 -13.19 18.36
N ALA A 51 18.21 -12.58 19.25
CA ALA A 51 17.84 -11.33 19.89
C ALA A 51 17.55 -10.25 18.83
N ASP A 52 16.71 -9.28 19.18
CA ASP A 52 16.29 -8.20 18.29
C ASP A 52 17.50 -7.53 17.58
N PRO A 53 17.63 -7.73 16.25
CA PRO A 53 18.77 -7.23 15.49
C PRO A 53 18.64 -5.76 15.10
N TYR A 54 17.48 -5.14 15.31
CA TYR A 54 17.17 -3.80 14.82
C TYR A 54 17.32 -2.74 15.90
N PHE A 55 16.93 -3.03 17.15
CA PHE A 55 16.83 -2.04 18.22
C PHE A 55 17.70 -2.37 19.44
N ASP A 56 18.89 -2.93 19.21
CA ASP A 56 19.89 -3.22 20.25
C ASP A 56 19.33 -4.13 21.37
N GLY A 57 18.51 -5.12 20.98
CA GLY A 57 17.89 -6.05 21.93
C GLY A 57 16.63 -5.52 22.64
N GLU A 58 16.20 -4.29 22.37
CA GLU A 58 15.04 -3.71 23.07
C GLU A 58 13.68 -4.07 22.48
N GLY A 59 13.65 -4.49 21.21
CA GLY A 59 12.49 -5.02 20.50
C GLY A 59 12.22 -6.49 20.80
N PRO A 60 11.23 -7.10 20.14
CA PRO A 60 11.00 -8.54 20.26
C PRO A 60 12.10 -9.34 19.56
N ASP A 61 12.33 -10.58 19.97
CA ASP A 61 13.20 -11.52 19.25
C ASP A 61 12.74 -11.74 17.80
N ARG A 62 13.66 -12.22 16.97
CA ARG A 62 13.43 -12.55 15.56
C ARG A 62 13.88 -13.97 15.26
N VAL A 63 13.36 -14.53 14.18
CA VAL A 63 13.83 -15.81 13.65
C VAL A 63 14.30 -15.58 12.21
N GLY A 64 15.42 -16.18 11.82
CA GLY A 64 15.96 -16.04 10.46
C GLY A 64 14.97 -16.51 9.40
N CYS A 65 14.79 -15.71 8.34
CA CYS A 65 13.84 -16.00 7.26
C CYS A 65 14.10 -17.34 6.58
N GLU A 66 13.10 -18.21 6.56
CA GLU A 66 13.13 -19.52 5.87
C GLU A 66 12.84 -19.41 4.36
N LEU A 67 12.71 -18.20 3.82
CA LEU A 67 12.46 -17.96 2.38
C LEU A 67 11.22 -18.72 1.86
N CYS A 68 10.14 -18.74 2.65
CA CYS A 68 8.94 -19.54 2.35
C CYS A 68 7.93 -18.86 1.40
N GLY A 69 8.17 -17.62 0.97
CA GLY A 69 7.27 -16.89 0.06
C GLY A 69 5.94 -16.41 0.69
N GLU A 70 5.72 -16.59 1.99
CA GLU A 70 4.43 -16.31 2.64
C GLU A 70 4.23 -14.84 3.09
N CYS A 71 5.11 -13.93 2.70
CA CYS A 71 5.13 -12.56 3.25
C CYS A 71 3.84 -11.75 2.97
N MET A 72 3.09 -12.11 1.93
CA MET A 72 1.84 -11.46 1.50
C MET A 72 0.63 -11.84 2.35
N THR A 73 0.65 -13.03 2.97
CA THR A 73 -0.45 -13.52 3.81
C THR A 73 -0.15 -13.45 5.31
N GLY A 74 1.06 -13.00 5.66
CA GLY A 74 1.53 -12.83 7.03
C GLY A 74 2.71 -13.74 7.31
N CYS A 75 3.81 -13.18 7.81
CA CYS A 75 4.98 -13.97 8.17
C CYS A 75 4.71 -14.72 9.48
N ARG A 76 4.54 -16.04 9.41
CA ARG A 76 4.31 -16.91 10.58
C ARG A 76 5.58 -17.25 11.36
N LYS A 77 6.73 -16.81 10.84
CA LYS A 77 8.07 -17.15 11.32
C LYS A 77 8.73 -16.00 12.05
N ASP A 78 8.04 -14.88 12.27
CA ASP A 78 8.63 -13.72 12.95
C ASP A 78 9.84 -13.05 12.27
N ALA A 79 10.19 -13.44 11.04
CA ALA A 79 11.30 -12.89 10.29
C ALA A 79 11.01 -11.51 9.68
N LYS A 80 9.75 -11.25 9.27
CA LYS A 80 9.35 -9.96 8.70
C LYS A 80 9.23 -8.93 9.83
N ASN A 81 9.91 -7.79 9.71
CA ASN A 81 9.88 -6.72 10.70
C ASN A 81 8.61 -5.84 10.55
N SER A 82 7.44 -6.46 10.76
CA SER A 82 6.13 -5.82 10.64
C SER A 82 5.88 -4.79 11.76
N LEU A 83 4.84 -3.96 11.59
CA LEU A 83 4.60 -2.80 12.47
C LEU A 83 4.31 -3.17 13.94
N ASP A 84 3.70 -4.33 14.16
CA ASP A 84 3.48 -4.98 15.46
C ASP A 84 4.79 -5.39 16.17
N LYS A 85 5.90 -5.44 15.44
CA LYS A 85 7.23 -5.81 15.96
C LYS A 85 8.19 -4.63 16.07
N ASN A 86 7.80 -3.45 15.59
CA ASN A 86 8.58 -2.21 15.71
C ASN A 86 7.73 -1.06 16.31
N TYR A 87 7.15 -0.18 15.51
CA TYR A 87 6.43 1.03 15.94
C TYR A 87 5.35 0.72 16.99
N LEU A 88 4.49 -0.28 16.78
CA LEU A 88 3.41 -0.58 17.72
C LEU A 88 3.95 -1.24 19.00
N TYR A 89 4.95 -2.12 18.87
CA TYR A 89 5.61 -2.74 20.03
C TYR A 89 6.15 -1.68 21.00
N PHE A 90 6.91 -0.71 20.48
CA PHE A 90 7.43 0.37 21.31
C PHE A 90 6.36 1.37 21.75
N ALA A 91 5.35 1.64 20.93
CA ALA A 91 4.23 2.48 21.33
C ALA A 91 3.54 1.92 22.59
N GLU A 92 3.24 0.61 22.62
CA GLU A 92 2.65 -0.05 23.79
C GLU A 92 3.61 -0.07 24.98
N LYS A 93 4.90 -0.39 24.76
CA LYS A 93 5.95 -0.31 25.80
C LYS A 93 6.04 1.08 26.43
N PHE A 94 5.74 2.13 25.66
CA PHE A 94 5.72 3.52 26.11
C PHE A 94 4.34 4.01 26.60
N GLY A 95 3.36 3.10 26.70
CA GLY A 95 2.07 3.34 27.34
C GLY A 95 0.92 3.68 26.40
N ALA A 96 1.10 3.55 25.08
CA ALA A 96 -0.03 3.56 24.15
C ALA A 96 -0.93 2.34 24.40
N ARG A 97 -2.23 2.49 24.17
CA ARG A 97 -3.21 1.42 24.34
C ARG A 97 -3.88 1.12 23.01
N ILE A 98 -3.79 -0.12 22.55
CA ILE A 98 -4.42 -0.56 21.30
C ILE A 98 -5.78 -1.18 21.61
N PHE A 99 -6.83 -0.68 20.95
CA PHE A 99 -8.18 -1.20 21.05
C PHE A 99 -8.57 -1.88 19.73
N ALA A 100 -8.18 -3.14 19.56
CA ALA A 100 -8.49 -3.92 18.37
C ALA A 100 -10.00 -4.06 18.13
N GLU A 101 -10.38 -4.40 16.90
CA GLU A 101 -11.77 -4.70 16.49
C GLU A 101 -12.79 -3.54 16.69
N ASN A 102 -12.29 -2.31 16.82
CA ASN A 102 -13.08 -1.10 17.00
C ASN A 102 -12.93 -0.19 15.78
N ARG A 103 -13.92 -0.19 14.88
CA ARG A 103 -13.95 0.72 13.74
C ARG A 103 -14.53 2.06 14.15
N VAL A 104 -13.78 3.14 14.00
CA VAL A 104 -14.29 4.51 14.13
C VAL A 104 -15.36 4.77 13.07
N VAL A 105 -16.50 5.31 13.49
CA VAL A 105 -17.64 5.63 12.61
C VAL A 105 -18.17 7.06 12.78
N ASP A 106 -17.79 7.74 13.86
CA ASP A 106 -18.25 9.09 14.17
C ASP A 106 -17.11 9.86 14.86
N ILE A 107 -16.90 11.10 14.43
CA ILE A 107 -16.01 12.07 15.06
C ILE A 107 -16.83 13.34 15.19
N GLU A 108 -16.93 13.85 16.41
CA GLU A 108 -17.65 15.07 16.75
C GLU A 108 -16.66 16.06 17.37
N PRO A 109 -16.40 17.22 16.73
CA PRO A 109 -15.58 18.26 17.32
C PRO A 109 -16.29 18.87 18.54
N LEU A 110 -15.52 19.19 19.58
CA LEU A 110 -15.95 19.93 20.75
C LEU A 110 -15.42 21.37 20.63
N GLY A 111 -16.31 22.36 20.72
CA GLY A 111 -16.00 23.75 20.39
C GLY A 111 -15.81 23.99 18.88
N PRO A 112 -15.62 25.26 18.46
CA PRO A 112 -15.37 25.62 17.07
C PRO A 112 -14.15 24.90 16.50
N GLY A 113 -14.33 24.13 15.42
CA GLY A 113 -13.23 23.41 14.77
C GLY A 113 -12.51 22.39 15.66
N GLY A 114 -13.11 21.95 16.77
CA GLY A 114 -12.47 21.00 17.69
C GLY A 114 -11.45 21.63 18.64
N SER A 115 -11.54 22.94 18.90
CA SER A 115 -10.66 23.66 19.84
C SER A 115 -10.66 23.09 21.27
N GLU A 116 -11.73 22.41 21.68
CA GLU A 116 -11.83 21.71 22.98
C GLU A 116 -11.62 20.19 22.86
N GLY A 117 -11.17 19.74 21.68
CA GLY A 117 -10.93 18.35 21.34
C GLY A 117 -12.10 17.68 20.62
N TYR A 118 -12.21 16.36 20.77
CA TYR A 118 -13.07 15.51 19.95
C TYR A 118 -13.72 14.40 20.77
N ARG A 119 -14.95 14.07 20.40
CA ARG A 119 -15.63 12.85 20.82
C ARG A 119 -15.63 11.86 19.65
N VAL A 120 -15.09 10.67 19.89
CA VAL A 120 -14.95 9.62 18.87
C VAL A 120 -15.81 8.42 19.26
N ARG A 121 -16.60 7.88 18.32
CA ARG A 121 -17.41 6.68 18.55
C ARG A 121 -17.03 5.57 17.58
N THR A 122 -17.01 4.35 18.09
CA THR A 122 -16.67 3.16 17.32
C THR A 122 -17.84 2.18 17.20
N ARG A 123 -17.69 1.19 16.32
CA ARG A 123 -18.52 -0.02 16.25
C ARG A 123 -17.63 -1.25 16.22
N LYS A 124 -18.13 -2.34 16.82
CA LYS A 124 -17.44 -3.64 16.80
C LYS A 124 -17.42 -4.21 15.38
N THR A 125 -16.27 -4.72 14.94
CA THR A 125 -16.11 -5.30 13.60
C THR A 125 -16.30 -6.81 13.53
N THR A 126 -16.23 -7.50 14.65
CA THR A 126 -16.21 -8.97 14.78
C THR A 126 -17.16 -9.45 15.89
N GLY A 127 -17.31 -10.78 16.00
CA GLY A 127 -18.14 -11.45 17.01
C GLY A 127 -19.65 -11.34 16.77
N LEU A 128 -20.43 -12.01 17.64
CA LEU A 128 -21.90 -12.00 17.61
C LEU A 128 -22.49 -10.58 17.78
N LEU A 129 -21.70 -9.64 18.29
CA LEU A 129 -22.05 -8.24 18.48
C LEU A 129 -21.58 -7.33 17.34
N ARG A 130 -21.15 -7.89 16.20
CA ARG A 130 -20.70 -7.13 15.02
C ARG A 130 -21.73 -6.08 14.61
N GLY A 131 -21.27 -4.86 14.39
CA GLY A 131 -22.12 -3.73 14.00
C GLY A 131 -22.86 -3.03 15.14
N ARG A 132 -22.84 -3.59 16.37
CA ARG A 132 -23.34 -2.90 17.56
C ARG A 132 -22.41 -1.76 17.99
N ARG A 133 -22.92 -0.86 18.84
CA ARG A 133 -22.19 0.27 19.42
C ARG A 133 -20.91 -0.24 20.11
N GLY A 134 -19.77 0.35 19.74
CA GLY A 134 -18.47 0.06 20.33
C GLY A 134 -18.15 1.06 21.46
N LEU A 135 -16.86 1.33 21.63
CA LEU A 135 -16.33 2.27 22.60
C LEU A 135 -16.58 3.73 22.19
N ALA A 136 -16.51 4.62 23.17
CA ALA A 136 -16.50 6.05 22.97
C ALA A 136 -15.28 6.66 23.66
N PHE A 137 -14.59 7.57 22.98
CA PHE A 137 -13.38 8.21 23.46
C PHE A 137 -13.54 9.73 23.44
N ARG A 138 -12.82 10.41 24.34
CA ARG A 138 -12.54 11.84 24.23
C ARG A 138 -11.04 12.01 24.04
N ALA A 139 -10.65 12.87 23.10
CA ALA A 139 -9.25 13.14 22.79
C ALA A 139 -9.05 14.63 22.51
N LYS A 140 -7.86 15.16 22.81
CA LYS A 140 -7.52 16.56 22.50
C LYS A 140 -7.14 16.76 21.02
N GLY A 141 -6.47 15.77 20.44
CA GLY A 141 -6.12 15.74 19.02
C GLY A 141 -6.36 14.36 18.41
N LEU A 142 -6.30 14.27 17.10
CA LEU A 142 -6.57 13.07 16.31
C LEU A 142 -5.50 12.86 15.23
N VAL A 143 -5.03 11.62 15.13
CA VAL A 143 -4.20 11.16 14.00
C VAL A 143 -5.04 10.20 13.18
N LEU A 144 -5.35 10.57 11.94
CA LEU A 144 -6.08 9.74 11.00
C LEU A 144 -5.09 8.89 10.22
N ALA A 145 -5.14 7.58 10.45
CA ALA A 145 -4.26 6.59 9.82
C ALA A 145 -5.03 5.31 9.44
N ALA A 146 -6.23 5.46 8.88
CA ALA A 146 -7.11 4.33 8.53
C ALA A 146 -6.81 3.74 7.13
N GLY A 147 -5.67 4.11 6.55
CA GLY A 147 -5.31 3.81 5.17
C GLY A 147 -6.11 4.68 4.20
N THR A 148 -5.63 4.78 2.96
CA THR A 148 -6.18 5.71 1.96
C THR A 148 -7.69 5.64 1.83
N LEU A 149 -8.23 4.43 1.62
CA LEU A 149 -9.67 4.23 1.46
C LEU A 149 -10.45 4.46 2.77
N GLY A 150 -9.89 4.04 3.90
CA GLY A 150 -10.54 4.15 5.21
C GLY A 150 -10.70 5.59 5.65
N THR A 151 -9.61 6.37 5.56
CA THR A 151 -9.55 7.78 5.91
C THR A 151 -10.48 8.60 5.01
N ASN A 152 -10.37 8.45 3.68
CA ASN A 152 -11.27 9.15 2.74
C ASN A 152 -12.74 8.78 2.98
N LYS A 153 -13.06 7.49 3.15
CA LYS A 153 -14.45 7.05 3.40
C LYS A 153 -15.02 7.67 4.68
N LEU A 154 -14.24 7.68 5.76
CA LEU A 154 -14.66 8.26 7.03
C LEU A 154 -14.91 9.77 6.90
N LEU A 155 -13.97 10.51 6.33
CA LEU A 155 -14.05 11.96 6.18
C LEU A 155 -15.19 12.39 5.23
N LEU A 156 -15.35 11.72 4.09
CA LEU A 156 -16.45 12.00 3.15
C LEU A 156 -17.81 11.77 3.81
N ASP A 157 -17.93 10.72 4.62
CA ASP A 157 -19.15 10.42 5.35
C ASP A 157 -19.45 11.45 6.45
N LEU A 158 -18.43 11.86 7.22
CA LEU A 158 -18.55 12.87 8.27
C LEU A 158 -18.89 14.25 7.73
N LYS A 159 -18.24 14.66 6.63
CA LYS A 159 -18.54 15.91 5.93
C LYS A 159 -20.00 15.95 5.49
N ARG A 160 -20.45 14.90 4.78
CA ARG A 160 -21.83 14.78 4.29
C ARG A 160 -22.86 14.80 5.42
N ARG A 161 -22.55 14.20 6.57
CA ARG A 161 -23.44 14.20 7.75
C ARG A 161 -23.40 15.52 8.53
N GLY A 162 -22.65 16.52 8.09
CA GLY A 162 -22.48 17.79 8.81
C GLY A 162 -21.72 17.65 10.13
N ARG A 163 -21.05 16.52 10.37
CA ARG A 163 -20.19 16.31 11.55
C ARG A 163 -18.89 17.08 11.46
N LEU A 164 -18.33 17.11 10.25
CA LEU A 164 -17.12 17.85 9.91
C LEU A 164 -17.39 18.76 8.69
N PRO A 165 -18.24 19.81 8.82
CA PRO A 165 -18.65 20.64 7.69
C PRO A 165 -17.50 21.49 7.11
N GLY A 166 -16.54 21.89 7.94
CA GLY A 166 -15.36 22.68 7.53
C GLY A 166 -14.27 21.90 6.78
N LEU A 167 -14.50 20.62 6.42
CA LEU A 167 -13.55 19.87 5.60
C LEU A 167 -13.49 20.45 4.19
N SER A 168 -12.29 20.61 3.66
CA SER A 168 -12.04 21.09 2.29
C SER A 168 -12.89 20.38 1.22
N GLU A 169 -13.34 21.11 0.20
CA GLU A 169 -13.96 20.54 -1.02
C GLU A 169 -12.98 19.73 -1.88
N HIS A 170 -11.69 19.86 -1.59
CA HIS A 170 -10.62 19.10 -2.20
C HIS A 170 -10.60 17.63 -1.73
N LEU A 171 -11.35 17.28 -0.68
CA LEU A 171 -11.44 15.92 -0.17
C LEU A 171 -11.82 14.91 -1.26
N GLY A 172 -11.03 13.85 -1.34
CA GLY A 172 -11.14 12.75 -2.29
C GLY A 172 -10.47 12.99 -3.64
N ARG A 173 -10.04 14.22 -3.98
CA ARG A 173 -9.35 14.50 -5.26
C ARG A 173 -7.89 14.02 -5.25
N TYR A 174 -7.33 13.85 -6.45
CA TYR A 174 -5.98 13.30 -6.66
C TYR A 174 -5.78 11.95 -5.96
N ALA A 175 -6.82 11.12 -5.91
CA ALA A 175 -6.67 9.73 -5.52
C ALA A 175 -6.10 8.93 -6.70
N ARG A 176 -5.27 7.94 -6.40
CA ARG A 176 -4.45 7.25 -7.40
C ARG A 176 -4.27 5.78 -7.07
N THR A 177 -3.92 4.98 -8.09
CA THR A 177 -3.71 3.53 -7.98
C THR A 177 -2.24 3.12 -8.12
N ASN A 178 -1.31 4.08 -8.01
CA ASN A 178 0.11 3.88 -8.36
C ASN A 178 0.32 3.41 -9.82
N SER A 179 -0.69 3.67 -10.67
CA SER A 179 -0.79 3.16 -12.05
C SER A 179 -0.45 1.68 -12.17
N GLU A 180 -1.07 0.87 -11.32
CA GLU A 180 -0.66 -0.53 -11.11
C GLU A 180 -1.49 -1.55 -11.89
N THR A 181 -0.85 -2.63 -12.31
CA THR A 181 -1.52 -3.91 -12.62
C THR A 181 -0.71 -5.10 -12.11
N LEU A 182 -1.40 -6.23 -11.94
CA LEU A 182 -0.83 -7.53 -11.60
C LEU A 182 -0.95 -8.48 -12.79
N LEU A 183 0.16 -9.09 -13.16
CA LEU A 183 0.23 -10.06 -14.25
C LEU A 183 0.83 -11.38 -13.76
N GLY A 184 0.08 -12.47 -13.85
CA GLY A 184 0.58 -13.80 -13.51
C GLY A 184 1.24 -14.47 -14.72
N VAL A 185 2.40 -15.10 -14.53
CA VAL A 185 3.04 -15.96 -15.52
C VAL A 185 3.23 -17.34 -14.92
N ARG A 186 2.40 -18.29 -15.36
CA ARG A 186 2.44 -19.67 -14.86
C ARG A 186 3.26 -20.55 -15.79
N SER A 187 4.26 -21.24 -15.27
CA SER A 187 4.97 -22.29 -16.02
C SER A 187 4.07 -23.50 -16.26
N LEU A 188 4.20 -24.14 -17.42
CA LEU A 188 3.52 -25.40 -17.72
C LEU A 188 4.46 -26.61 -17.56
N ALA A 189 5.72 -26.40 -17.18
CA ALA A 189 6.69 -27.46 -16.96
C ALA A 189 6.36 -28.25 -15.70
N ALA A 190 6.55 -29.57 -15.76
CA ALA A 190 6.37 -30.42 -14.58
C ALA A 190 7.46 -30.12 -13.53
N GLY A 191 7.04 -29.96 -12.27
CA GLY A 191 7.97 -29.72 -11.16
C GLY A 191 8.52 -28.29 -11.05
N ALA A 192 7.99 -27.33 -11.81
CA ALA A 192 8.35 -25.91 -11.66
C ALA A 192 8.01 -25.42 -10.24
N ASP A 193 8.98 -24.82 -9.56
CA ASP A 193 8.80 -24.24 -8.24
C ASP A 193 9.54 -22.89 -8.12
N TYR A 194 8.77 -21.82 -8.01
CA TYR A 194 9.24 -20.46 -7.79
C TYR A 194 8.81 -19.90 -6.42
N SER A 195 8.37 -20.76 -5.49
CA SER A 195 7.85 -20.34 -4.19
C SER A 195 8.94 -19.94 -3.19
N ARG A 196 10.18 -20.42 -3.36
CA ARG A 196 11.29 -20.11 -2.45
C ARG A 196 11.81 -18.69 -2.65
N GLY A 197 11.84 -17.91 -1.58
CA GLY A 197 12.34 -16.54 -1.48
C GLY A 197 11.48 -15.68 -0.56
N VAL A 198 11.83 -14.40 -0.43
CA VAL A 198 10.87 -13.40 0.08
C VAL A 198 9.84 -13.09 -1.00
N ALA A 199 8.71 -12.45 -0.63
CA ALA A 199 7.63 -12.19 -1.59
C ALA A 199 8.09 -11.36 -2.79
N ILE A 200 8.93 -10.33 -2.57
CA ILE A 200 9.47 -9.45 -3.61
C ILE A 200 11.00 -9.42 -3.49
N THR A 201 11.71 -9.92 -4.49
CA THR A 201 13.16 -10.17 -4.42
C THR A 201 14.02 -9.23 -5.24
N SER A 202 13.51 -8.74 -6.38
CA SER A 202 14.22 -7.85 -7.30
C SER A 202 13.30 -6.80 -7.91
N SER A 203 13.89 -5.87 -8.64
CA SER A 203 13.21 -4.76 -9.30
C SER A 203 13.90 -4.48 -10.65
N VAL A 204 13.10 -4.14 -11.67
CA VAL A 204 13.55 -3.82 -13.05
C VAL A 204 12.71 -2.68 -13.61
N HIS A 205 13.33 -1.79 -14.39
CA HIS A 205 12.64 -0.77 -15.19
C HIS A 205 12.80 -1.07 -16.69
N PRO A 206 11.79 -1.63 -17.38
CA PRO A 206 11.88 -1.92 -18.82
C PRO A 206 11.79 -0.66 -19.70
N ASP A 207 11.33 0.45 -19.13
CA ASP A 207 11.32 1.79 -19.73
C ASP A 207 11.42 2.84 -18.60
N ASP A 208 11.33 4.12 -18.94
CA ASP A 208 11.58 5.20 -17.98
C ASP A 208 10.44 5.39 -16.97
N ASP A 209 9.22 4.98 -17.32
CA ASP A 209 8.02 5.23 -16.52
C ASP A 209 7.50 3.97 -15.81
N THR A 210 7.95 2.78 -16.20
CA THR A 210 7.44 1.49 -15.73
C THR A 210 8.44 0.81 -14.82
N HIS A 211 7.92 0.27 -13.72
CA HIS A 211 8.69 -0.48 -12.73
C HIS A 211 8.03 -1.84 -12.52
N LEU A 212 8.84 -2.91 -12.57
CA LEU A 212 8.39 -4.28 -12.36
C LEU A 212 9.12 -4.93 -11.19
N GLU A 213 8.37 -5.68 -10.41
CA GLU A 213 8.89 -6.52 -9.33
C GLU A 213 8.26 -7.91 -9.42
N PRO A 214 9.04 -8.99 -9.35
CA PRO A 214 8.48 -10.32 -9.25
C PRO A 214 7.94 -10.53 -7.83
N VAL A 215 6.69 -10.95 -7.76
CA VAL A 215 5.95 -11.27 -6.55
C VAL A 215 5.66 -12.77 -6.54
N ARG A 216 5.77 -13.39 -5.37
CA ARG A 216 5.37 -14.79 -5.16
C ARG A 216 4.45 -14.95 -3.97
N PHE A 217 3.71 -16.05 -3.99
CA PHE A 217 3.05 -16.61 -2.82
C PHE A 217 3.75 -17.91 -2.43
N GLY A 218 3.75 -18.21 -1.13
CA GLY A 218 4.28 -19.47 -0.63
C GLY A 218 3.43 -20.68 -1.07
N ARG A 219 3.99 -21.87 -0.91
CA ARG A 219 3.29 -23.14 -1.20
C ARG A 219 1.92 -23.21 -0.51
N GLY A 220 0.91 -23.72 -1.21
CA GLY A 220 -0.46 -23.89 -0.70
C GLY A 220 -1.38 -22.67 -0.85
N HIS A 221 -0.89 -21.53 -1.35
CA HIS A 221 -1.69 -20.32 -1.60
C HIS A 221 -2.39 -20.34 -2.98
N ASP A 222 -2.91 -21.50 -3.36
CA ASP A 222 -3.40 -21.79 -4.71
C ASP A 222 -4.74 -21.09 -5.05
N ALA A 223 -5.46 -20.59 -4.03
CA ALA A 223 -6.74 -19.88 -4.21
C ALA A 223 -6.62 -18.62 -5.09
N MET A 224 -5.42 -18.06 -5.23
CA MET A 224 -5.13 -16.91 -6.08
C MET A 224 -5.41 -17.17 -7.58
N VAL A 225 -5.49 -18.44 -8.00
CA VAL A 225 -5.91 -18.84 -9.36
C VAL A 225 -7.27 -18.29 -9.76
N ALA A 226 -8.16 -18.02 -8.79
CA ALA A 226 -9.50 -17.49 -9.04
C ALA A 226 -9.49 -16.09 -9.70
N LEU A 227 -8.37 -15.37 -9.62
CA LEU A 227 -8.23 -14.04 -10.19
C LEU A 227 -7.72 -14.05 -11.64
N VAL A 228 -7.45 -15.21 -12.23
CA VAL A 228 -6.67 -15.34 -13.48
C VAL A 228 -7.55 -15.35 -14.74
N ALA A 229 -7.29 -14.39 -15.64
CA ALA A 229 -7.78 -14.39 -17.01
C ALA A 229 -6.61 -14.39 -17.99
N ALA A 230 -6.75 -15.09 -19.13
CA ALA A 230 -5.69 -15.13 -20.14
C ALA A 230 -5.31 -13.71 -20.59
N LEU A 231 -4.00 -13.46 -20.70
CA LEU A 231 -3.45 -12.15 -21.04
C LEU A 231 -4.13 -11.60 -22.30
N THR A 232 -4.74 -10.42 -22.18
CA THR A 232 -5.50 -9.80 -23.27
C THR A 232 -5.24 -8.31 -23.30
N ASP A 233 -4.48 -7.83 -24.29
CA ASP A 233 -4.15 -6.41 -24.44
C ASP A 233 -5.38 -5.52 -24.64
N GLY A 234 -5.29 -4.26 -24.23
CA GLY A 234 -6.22 -3.21 -24.66
C GLY A 234 -5.90 -2.65 -26.05
N GLY A 235 -6.43 -1.47 -26.35
CA GLY A 235 -6.08 -0.69 -27.56
C GLY A 235 -6.71 -1.12 -28.89
N ARG A 236 -7.51 -2.19 -28.93
CA ARG A 236 -8.24 -2.63 -30.15
C ARG A 236 -9.70 -2.20 -30.13
N ARG A 237 -10.31 -2.04 -31.32
CA ARG A 237 -11.76 -1.74 -31.48
C ARG A 237 -12.66 -2.79 -30.84
N THR A 238 -12.29 -4.07 -30.95
CA THR A 238 -13.06 -5.16 -30.33
C THR A 238 -12.86 -5.19 -28.81
N PRO A 239 -13.94 -5.24 -28.00
CA PRO A 239 -13.85 -5.30 -26.54
C PRO A 239 -12.94 -6.43 -26.05
N ARG A 240 -12.20 -6.18 -24.95
CA ARG A 240 -11.28 -7.16 -24.34
C ARG A 240 -12.00 -8.44 -23.94
N LEU A 241 -13.18 -8.34 -23.31
CA LEU A 241 -14.00 -9.49 -22.93
C LEU A 241 -14.26 -10.45 -24.11
N VAL A 242 -14.64 -9.91 -25.28
CA VAL A 242 -14.94 -10.72 -26.47
C VAL A 242 -13.67 -11.39 -26.99
N ARG A 243 -12.56 -10.65 -27.06
CA ARG A 243 -11.27 -11.21 -27.51
C ARG A 243 -10.75 -12.28 -26.56
N TRP A 244 -10.93 -12.09 -25.26
CA TRP A 244 -10.60 -13.06 -24.24
C TRP A 244 -11.42 -14.34 -24.42
N LEU A 245 -12.74 -14.27 -24.52
CA LEU A 245 -13.60 -15.44 -24.77
C LEU A 245 -13.21 -16.17 -26.06
N ALA A 246 -12.93 -15.44 -27.14
CA ALA A 246 -12.47 -16.03 -28.39
C ALA A 246 -11.10 -16.72 -28.25
N ASN A 247 -10.21 -16.22 -27.39
CA ASN A 247 -8.93 -16.86 -27.08
C ASN A 247 -9.11 -18.12 -26.24
N GLU A 248 -10.01 -18.08 -25.25
CA GLU A 248 -10.39 -19.23 -24.43
C GLU A 248 -10.90 -20.40 -25.29
N ILE A 249 -11.75 -20.11 -26.27
CA ILE A 249 -12.30 -21.12 -27.19
C ILE A 249 -11.22 -21.68 -28.14
N ARG A 250 -10.26 -20.86 -28.58
CA ARG A 250 -9.19 -21.30 -29.50
C ARG A 250 -8.13 -22.16 -28.82
N HIS A 251 -7.91 -22.00 -27.52
CA HIS A 251 -6.84 -22.70 -26.78
C HIS A 251 -7.32 -23.31 -25.45
N PRO A 252 -8.38 -24.16 -25.47
CA PRO A 252 -9.06 -24.59 -24.25
C PRO A 252 -8.14 -25.37 -23.30
N LEU A 253 -7.31 -26.28 -23.82
CA LEU A 253 -6.38 -27.07 -23.00
C LEU A 253 -5.30 -26.21 -22.33
N ARG A 254 -4.80 -25.19 -23.04
CA ARG A 254 -3.78 -24.28 -22.50
C ARG A 254 -4.34 -23.47 -21.32
N HIS A 255 -5.56 -22.97 -21.48
CA HIS A 255 -6.21 -22.15 -20.47
C HIS A 255 -6.75 -22.96 -19.29
N LEU A 256 -7.16 -24.21 -19.51
CA LEU A 256 -7.47 -25.14 -18.44
C LEU A 256 -6.23 -25.44 -17.59
N ARG A 257 -5.09 -25.73 -18.22
CA ARG A 257 -3.81 -25.93 -17.52
C ARG A 257 -3.38 -24.69 -16.74
N MET A 258 -3.54 -23.51 -17.31
CA MET A 258 -3.27 -22.23 -16.64
C MET A 258 -4.09 -22.04 -15.36
N ARG A 259 -5.32 -22.57 -15.31
CA ARG A 259 -6.25 -22.43 -14.16
C ARG A 259 -6.34 -23.66 -13.25
N LYS A 260 -5.50 -24.68 -13.46
CA LYS A 260 -5.42 -25.83 -12.55
C LYS A 260 -5.05 -25.35 -11.14
N PRO A 261 -5.90 -25.53 -10.11
CA PRO A 261 -5.64 -24.92 -8.81
C PRO A 261 -4.40 -25.52 -8.13
N TRP A 262 -4.22 -26.83 -8.15
CA TRP A 262 -3.11 -27.50 -7.46
C TRP A 262 -1.73 -27.04 -7.95
N GLY A 263 -0.91 -26.52 -7.03
CA GLY A 263 0.46 -26.09 -7.28
C GLY A 263 0.56 -24.72 -7.96
N TRP A 264 -0.57 -24.03 -8.14
CA TRP A 264 -0.60 -22.74 -8.84
C TRP A 264 0.38 -21.72 -8.25
N ALA A 265 0.45 -21.61 -6.92
CA ALA A 265 1.32 -20.65 -6.26
C ALA A 265 2.81 -20.93 -6.51
N GLN A 266 3.20 -22.20 -6.59
CA GLN A 266 4.58 -22.63 -6.84
C GLN A 266 4.97 -22.44 -8.31
N GLU A 267 4.04 -22.71 -9.22
CA GLU A 267 4.28 -22.68 -10.66
C GLU A 267 4.16 -21.27 -11.27
N THR A 268 3.77 -20.25 -10.48
CA THR A 268 3.44 -18.91 -10.98
C THR A 268 4.37 -17.83 -10.43
N ILE A 269 4.90 -17.01 -11.34
CA ILE A 269 5.56 -15.75 -11.04
C ILE A 269 4.53 -14.64 -11.25
N ILE A 270 4.26 -13.81 -10.26
CA ILE A 270 3.40 -12.63 -10.43
C ILE A 270 4.31 -11.44 -10.70
N LEU A 271 3.96 -10.60 -11.66
CA LEU A 271 4.63 -9.35 -11.94
C LEU A 271 3.75 -8.23 -11.40
N LEU A 272 4.25 -7.53 -10.40
CA LEU A 272 3.71 -6.25 -9.97
C LEU A 272 4.27 -5.19 -10.91
N VAL A 273 3.40 -4.55 -11.68
CA VAL A 273 3.76 -3.52 -12.65
C VAL A 273 3.20 -2.19 -12.16
N MET A 274 4.06 -1.20 -11.97
CA MET A 274 3.69 0.14 -11.49
C MET A 274 4.21 1.19 -12.46
N GLN A 275 3.55 2.36 -12.53
CA GLN A 275 4.04 3.47 -13.35
C GLN A 275 3.99 4.82 -12.64
N THR A 276 4.93 5.69 -12.99
CA THR A 276 5.01 7.11 -12.56
C THR A 276 4.09 8.05 -13.34
N ILE A 277 3.30 7.52 -14.29
CA ILE A 277 2.42 8.33 -15.14
C ILE A 277 1.42 9.10 -14.29
N ASP A 278 1.35 10.40 -14.54
CA ASP A 278 0.37 11.28 -13.90
C ASP A 278 -1.05 10.97 -14.39
N ASN A 279 -1.83 10.29 -13.56
CA ASN A 279 -3.27 10.10 -13.69
C ASN A 279 -3.93 9.99 -12.32
N ASP A 280 -5.18 10.41 -12.22
CA ASP A 280 -5.90 10.43 -10.96
C ASP A 280 -7.41 10.24 -11.14
N PHE A 281 -8.06 10.02 -10.01
CA PHE A 281 -9.50 9.98 -9.88
C PHE A 281 -9.94 10.67 -8.58
N ARG A 282 -11.25 10.94 -8.48
CA ARG A 282 -11.84 11.46 -7.26
C ARG A 282 -12.53 10.34 -6.49
N LEU A 283 -12.15 10.13 -5.24
CA LEU A 283 -12.90 9.33 -4.28
C LEU A 283 -14.15 10.10 -3.84
N THR A 284 -15.31 9.48 -4.01
CA THR A 284 -16.62 10.00 -3.64
C THR A 284 -17.43 8.94 -2.92
N THR A 285 -18.65 9.28 -2.49
CA THR A 285 -19.61 8.30 -1.99
C THR A 285 -20.85 8.25 -2.88
N ARG A 286 -21.16 7.07 -3.42
CA ARG A 286 -22.27 6.85 -4.35
C ARG A 286 -23.27 5.84 -3.79
N ARG A 287 -24.54 5.97 -4.18
CA ARG A 287 -25.57 4.93 -4.00
C ARG A 287 -25.64 4.09 -5.28
N PRO A 288 -25.30 2.80 -5.26
CA PRO A 288 -25.43 1.94 -6.43
C PRO A 288 -26.88 1.85 -6.89
N ARG A 289 -27.11 1.80 -8.21
CA ARG A 289 -28.47 1.75 -8.80
C ARG A 289 -29.31 0.58 -8.27
N PHE A 290 -28.68 -0.58 -8.10
CA PHE A 290 -29.34 -1.81 -7.63
C PHE A 290 -29.44 -1.93 -6.11
N PHE A 291 -28.75 -1.07 -5.34
CA PHE A 291 -28.77 -1.08 -3.88
C PHE A 291 -28.85 0.37 -3.32
N PRO A 292 -29.95 1.11 -3.59
CA PRO A 292 -30.01 2.55 -3.33
C PRO A 292 -29.99 2.93 -1.85
N LEU A 293 -30.29 1.98 -0.95
CA LEU A 293 -30.24 2.18 0.50
C LEU A 293 -28.81 2.12 1.06
N VAL A 294 -27.87 1.53 0.32
CA VAL A 294 -26.47 1.40 0.74
C VAL A 294 -25.65 2.43 -0.01
N ARG A 295 -24.78 3.13 0.74
CA ARG A 295 -23.79 4.03 0.15
C ARG A 295 -22.42 3.38 0.20
N VAL A 296 -21.72 3.42 -0.92
CA VAL A 296 -20.39 2.84 -1.09
C VAL A 296 -19.40 3.93 -1.46
N LEU A 297 -18.12 3.66 -1.18
CA LEU A 297 -17.04 4.45 -1.73
C LEU A 297 -16.97 4.16 -3.23
N ALA A 298 -16.80 5.20 -4.04
CA ALA A 298 -16.73 5.09 -5.49
C ALA A 298 -15.65 6.01 -6.04
N ALA A 299 -15.21 5.72 -7.27
CA ALA A 299 -14.33 6.59 -8.03
C ALA A 299 -15.16 7.37 -9.06
N GLU A 300 -14.92 8.67 -9.12
CA GLU A 300 -15.34 9.58 -10.19
C GLU A 300 -14.12 10.01 -10.99
N ARG A 301 -14.36 10.51 -12.20
CA ARG A 301 -13.28 11.03 -13.04
C ARG A 301 -12.51 12.13 -12.29
N GLY A 302 -11.20 12.01 -12.27
CA GLY A 302 -10.27 13.02 -11.74
C GLY A 302 -9.98 14.08 -12.79
N SER A 303 -8.71 14.46 -12.91
CA SER A 303 -8.23 15.38 -13.95
C SER A 303 -8.33 14.81 -15.38
N ASP A 304 -7.64 15.45 -16.31
CA ASP A 304 -7.71 15.17 -17.74
C ASP A 304 -7.21 13.76 -18.13
N ARG A 305 -6.21 13.24 -17.40
CA ARG A 305 -5.54 11.96 -17.71
C ARG A 305 -6.23 10.78 -17.01
N ARG A 306 -6.71 9.84 -17.81
CA ARG A 306 -7.36 8.62 -17.32
C ARG A 306 -6.33 7.63 -16.82
N SER A 307 -6.65 6.93 -15.73
CA SER A 307 -5.87 5.77 -15.30
C SER A 307 -5.85 4.71 -16.40
N PRO A 308 -4.68 4.13 -16.70
CA PRO A 308 -4.55 3.12 -17.73
C PRO A 308 -5.34 1.86 -17.33
N THR A 309 -5.97 1.23 -18.32
CA THR A 309 -6.77 0.01 -18.10
C THR A 309 -5.97 -1.28 -18.38
N TRP A 310 -4.75 -1.13 -18.88
CA TRP A 310 -3.75 -2.16 -19.14
C TRP A 310 -2.40 -1.48 -19.37
N LEU A 311 -1.29 -2.19 -19.12
CA LEU A 311 0.07 -1.66 -19.26
C LEU A 311 0.86 -2.41 -20.34
N PRO A 312 1.16 -1.78 -21.50
CA PRO A 312 1.83 -2.46 -22.61
C PRO A 312 3.20 -3.05 -22.25
N ALA A 313 4.04 -2.28 -21.56
CA ALA A 313 5.37 -2.71 -21.14
C ALA A 313 5.30 -3.94 -20.20
N GLY A 314 4.37 -3.92 -19.24
CA GLY A 314 4.12 -5.06 -18.35
C GLY A 314 3.64 -6.31 -19.10
N ASN A 315 2.72 -6.15 -20.04
CA ASN A 315 2.23 -7.26 -20.87
C ASN A 315 3.33 -7.84 -21.77
N ASP A 316 4.20 -7.00 -22.36
CA ASP A 316 5.34 -7.45 -23.15
C ASP A 316 6.34 -8.24 -22.30
N PHE A 317 6.72 -7.68 -21.14
CA PHE A 317 7.62 -8.35 -20.18
C PHE A 317 7.04 -9.70 -19.74
N GLY A 318 5.75 -9.75 -19.42
CA GLY A 318 5.04 -10.98 -19.09
C GLY A 318 5.08 -12.04 -20.19
N ARG A 319 4.99 -11.64 -21.47
CA ARG A 319 5.14 -12.56 -22.61
C ARG A 319 6.57 -13.07 -22.76
N ARG A 320 7.57 -12.22 -22.56
CA ARG A 320 9.00 -12.62 -22.56
C ARG A 320 9.26 -13.65 -21.47
N LEU A 321 8.77 -13.39 -20.27
CA LEU A 321 8.85 -14.34 -19.15
C LEU A 321 8.14 -15.66 -19.48
N ALA A 322 6.92 -15.60 -20.02
CA ALA A 322 6.17 -16.79 -20.43
C ALA A 322 6.93 -17.62 -21.47
N ARG A 323 7.61 -17.00 -22.45
CA ARG A 323 8.43 -17.71 -23.42
C ARG A 323 9.60 -18.44 -22.77
N ARG A 324 10.30 -17.78 -21.83
CA ARG A 324 11.47 -18.37 -21.14
C ARG A 324 11.11 -19.56 -20.25
N ILE A 325 9.98 -19.50 -19.55
CA ILE A 325 9.57 -20.55 -18.61
C ILE A 325 8.63 -21.62 -19.22
N GLY A 326 8.38 -21.57 -20.54
CA GLY A 326 7.42 -22.45 -21.21
C GLY A 326 6.00 -22.30 -20.67
N GLY A 327 5.60 -21.06 -20.33
CA GLY A 327 4.41 -20.74 -19.56
C GLY A 327 3.29 -20.02 -20.29
N VAL A 328 2.34 -19.52 -19.50
CA VAL A 328 1.19 -18.73 -19.95
C VAL A 328 1.08 -17.48 -19.09
N ALA A 329 1.09 -16.32 -19.75
CA ALA A 329 0.81 -15.04 -19.10
C ALA A 329 -0.70 -14.81 -18.95
N ALA A 330 -1.07 -14.12 -17.88
CA ALA A 330 -2.44 -13.87 -17.48
C ALA A 330 -2.58 -12.51 -16.79
N ASN A 331 -3.66 -11.78 -17.10
CA ASN A 331 -4.06 -10.61 -16.33
C ASN A 331 -5.03 -11.00 -15.21
N VAL A 332 -5.36 -10.03 -14.36
CA VAL A 332 -6.49 -10.17 -13.46
C VAL A 332 -7.81 -10.16 -14.23
N VAL A 333 -8.77 -11.00 -13.82
CA VAL A 333 -10.08 -11.13 -14.47
C VAL A 333 -10.83 -9.81 -14.60
N SER A 334 -10.80 -8.94 -13.58
CA SER A 334 -11.46 -7.63 -13.61
C SER A 334 -10.83 -6.68 -14.64
N GLU A 335 -9.53 -6.83 -14.90
CA GLU A 335 -8.84 -6.04 -15.92
C GLU A 335 -9.39 -6.37 -17.31
N VAL A 336 -9.58 -7.66 -17.59
CA VAL A 336 -10.05 -8.14 -18.89
C VAL A 336 -11.55 -7.94 -19.10
N THR A 337 -12.36 -8.17 -18.06
CA THR A 337 -13.82 -8.14 -18.16
C THR A 337 -14.41 -6.75 -17.96
N MET A 338 -13.78 -5.91 -17.13
CA MET A 338 -14.30 -4.60 -16.72
C MET A 338 -13.37 -3.42 -17.04
N ASN A 339 -12.19 -3.66 -17.63
CA ASN A 339 -11.14 -2.65 -17.79
C ASN A 339 -10.72 -2.02 -16.45
N ALA A 340 -10.75 -2.83 -15.38
CA ALA A 340 -10.43 -2.41 -14.02
C ALA A 340 -9.29 -3.26 -13.47
N PRO A 341 -8.03 -2.85 -13.67
CA PRO A 341 -6.88 -3.45 -12.98
C PRO A 341 -7.08 -3.44 -11.46
N ILE A 342 -6.41 -4.37 -10.78
CA ILE A 342 -6.33 -4.37 -9.32
C ILE A 342 -5.02 -3.69 -8.91
N THR A 343 -5.08 -2.89 -7.85
CA THR A 343 -3.93 -2.26 -7.22
C THR A 343 -3.88 -2.63 -5.74
N ALA A 344 -2.69 -2.86 -5.21
CA ALA A 344 -2.44 -2.91 -3.77
C ALA A 344 -2.19 -1.50 -3.18
N HIS A 345 -1.85 -0.53 -4.03
CA HIS A 345 -1.31 0.77 -3.65
C HIS A 345 -2.23 1.94 -4.02
N ILE A 346 -3.38 2.03 -3.34
CA ILE A 346 -4.25 3.21 -3.47
C ILE A 346 -3.69 4.34 -2.62
N LEU A 347 -3.53 5.53 -3.22
CA LEU A 347 -2.91 6.72 -2.63
C LEU A 347 -3.82 7.94 -2.81
N GLY A 348 -3.60 8.99 -2.02
CA GLY A 348 -4.21 10.31 -2.21
C GLY A 348 -5.65 10.49 -1.68
N GLY A 349 -6.26 11.62 -2.02
CA GLY A 349 -7.58 12.03 -1.53
C GLY A 349 -7.55 12.95 -0.30
N CYS A 350 -6.44 13.01 0.44
CA CYS A 350 -6.18 13.99 1.49
C CYS A 350 -4.88 14.76 1.22
N SER A 351 -4.73 15.25 -0.02
CA SER A 351 -3.51 15.90 -0.50
C SER A 351 -3.23 17.25 0.18
N PHE A 352 -1.95 17.59 0.23
CA PHE A 352 -1.48 18.93 0.59
C PHE A 352 -1.97 19.99 -0.38
N GLY A 353 -2.17 21.21 0.12
CA GLY A 353 -2.30 22.43 -0.67
C GLY A 353 -2.08 23.66 0.22
N PRO A 354 -1.77 24.84 -0.33
CA PRO A 354 -1.52 26.02 0.51
C PRO A 354 -2.82 26.61 1.08
N THR A 355 -3.95 26.50 0.37
CA THR A 355 -5.26 26.99 0.82
C THR A 355 -6.27 25.85 1.07
N PRO A 356 -7.37 26.08 1.81
CA PRO A 356 -8.47 25.12 1.94
C PRO A 356 -9.10 24.70 0.59
N GLU A 357 -9.00 25.51 -0.44
CA GLU A 357 -9.54 25.24 -1.77
C GLU A 357 -8.63 24.31 -2.58
N GLU A 358 -7.33 24.32 -2.28
CA GLU A 358 -6.28 23.61 -3.03
C GLU A 358 -5.79 22.33 -2.34
N GLY A 359 -6.22 22.03 -1.10
CA GLY A 359 -5.86 20.78 -0.44
C GLY A 359 -6.55 20.55 0.89
N VAL A 360 -6.54 19.29 1.34
CA VAL A 360 -7.17 18.87 2.60
C VAL A 360 -6.27 19.14 3.80
N ILE A 361 -4.96 18.95 3.62
CA ILE A 361 -3.97 19.14 4.68
C ILE A 361 -3.02 20.31 4.38
N ASP A 362 -2.44 20.87 5.42
CA ASP A 362 -1.35 21.85 5.35
C ASP A 362 0.04 21.16 5.26
N GLU A 363 1.11 21.95 5.24
CA GLU A 363 2.49 21.47 5.09
C GLU A 363 2.97 20.65 6.29
N ARG A 364 2.22 20.66 7.40
CA ARG A 364 2.46 19.89 8.62
C ARG A 364 1.46 18.74 8.78
N ASN A 365 0.75 18.40 7.71
CA ASN A 365 -0.26 17.35 7.63
C ASN A 365 -1.53 17.62 8.46
N ARG A 366 -1.75 18.86 8.92
CA ARG A 366 -2.96 19.22 9.69
C ARG A 366 -4.14 19.37 8.74
N VAL A 367 -5.26 18.79 9.13
CA VAL A 367 -6.52 18.91 8.42
C VAL A 367 -7.02 20.34 8.56
N LYS A 368 -7.15 21.05 7.45
CA LYS A 368 -7.61 22.44 7.46
C LYS A 368 -9.03 22.53 8.02
N GLY A 369 -9.28 23.58 8.81
CA GLY A 369 -10.56 23.80 9.51
C GLY A 369 -10.72 23.05 10.83
N TYR A 370 -9.73 22.24 11.26
CA TYR A 370 -9.78 21.47 12.50
C TYR A 370 -8.50 21.57 13.32
N ALA A 371 -8.64 21.88 14.61
CA ALA A 371 -7.52 21.99 15.55
C ALA A 371 -6.98 20.59 15.91
N ASP A 372 -5.66 20.42 15.92
CA ASP A 372 -4.99 19.18 16.36
C ASP A 372 -5.48 17.89 15.66
N MET A 373 -5.95 17.97 14.41
CA MET A 373 -6.30 16.83 13.58
C MET A 373 -5.29 16.70 12.44
N ILE A 374 -4.63 15.55 12.30
CA ILE A 374 -3.64 15.30 11.22
C ILE A 374 -3.95 14.00 10.46
N VAL A 375 -3.46 13.90 9.21
CA VAL A 375 -3.50 12.67 8.40
C VAL A 375 -2.08 12.11 8.27
N CYS A 376 -1.89 10.81 8.54
CA CYS A 376 -0.60 10.13 8.52
C CYS A 376 -0.69 8.74 7.87
N ASP A 377 -1.29 8.66 6.68
CA ASP A 377 -1.37 7.42 5.89
C ASP A 377 -1.24 7.72 4.38
N GLY A 378 -1.48 6.70 3.54
CA GLY A 378 -1.41 6.83 2.08
C GLY A 378 -2.31 7.90 1.47
N ALA A 379 -3.33 8.40 2.18
CA ALA A 379 -4.20 9.46 1.69
C ALA A 379 -3.49 10.79 1.50
N GLN A 380 -2.35 11.00 2.17
CA GLN A 380 -1.56 12.23 2.04
C GLN A 380 -0.69 12.27 0.77
N ILE A 381 -0.47 11.13 0.11
CA ILE A 381 0.45 11.01 -1.02
C ILE A 381 -0.29 11.41 -2.32
N PRO A 382 0.08 12.53 -2.97
CA PRO A 382 -0.70 13.08 -4.07
C PRO A 382 -0.30 12.54 -5.44
N GLU A 383 0.61 11.57 -5.53
CA GLU A 383 1.28 11.13 -6.77
C GLU A 383 1.37 9.61 -6.91
N ASN A 384 1.52 9.15 -8.17
CA ASN A 384 1.92 7.79 -8.48
C ASN A 384 3.43 7.68 -8.30
N LEU A 385 3.87 6.97 -7.25
CA LEU A 385 5.29 6.86 -6.93
C LEU A 385 6.04 5.90 -7.86
N GLY A 386 5.32 5.00 -8.56
CA GLY A 386 5.93 3.96 -9.39
C GLY A 386 6.70 2.90 -8.58
N VAL A 387 6.63 2.94 -7.25
CA VAL A 387 7.31 2.03 -6.32
C VAL A 387 6.38 1.69 -5.15
N ASN A 388 6.76 0.69 -4.34
CA ASN A 388 6.04 0.37 -3.10
C ASN A 388 6.01 1.59 -2.14
N PRO A 389 4.82 2.06 -1.72
CA PRO A 389 4.67 3.36 -1.04
C PRO A 389 4.95 3.31 0.47
N ALA A 390 5.06 2.12 1.08
CA ALA A 390 5.05 1.98 2.54
C ALA A 390 6.16 2.79 3.24
N LEU A 391 7.38 2.79 2.69
CA LEU A 391 8.49 3.56 3.25
C LEU A 391 8.26 5.07 3.14
N SER A 392 7.72 5.53 2.01
CA SER A 392 7.35 6.94 1.82
C SER A 392 6.26 7.35 2.80
N ILE A 393 5.21 6.54 2.96
CA ILE A 393 4.14 6.80 3.94
C ILE A 393 4.71 6.93 5.35
N ALA A 394 5.57 6.00 5.76
CA ALA A 394 6.24 6.04 7.06
C ALA A 394 7.13 7.28 7.22
N ALA A 395 7.89 7.66 6.20
CA ALA A 395 8.74 8.84 6.24
C ALA A 395 7.94 10.15 6.38
N PHE A 396 6.81 10.27 5.65
CA PHE A 396 5.91 11.42 5.81
C PHE A 396 5.21 11.43 7.18
N ALA A 397 4.84 10.26 7.72
CA ALA A 397 4.27 10.16 9.06
C ALA A 397 5.28 10.58 10.14
N GLU A 398 6.54 10.15 10.05
CA GLU A 398 7.64 10.60 10.93
C GLU A 398 7.82 12.13 10.88
N ARG A 399 7.81 12.70 9.66
CA ARG A 399 7.89 14.15 9.48
C ARG A 399 6.69 14.86 10.13
N ALA A 400 5.47 14.40 9.88
CA ALA A 400 4.26 14.97 10.48
C ALA A 400 4.33 14.93 12.02
N MET A 401 4.73 13.80 12.57
CA MET A 401 4.86 13.60 14.02
C MET A 401 5.97 14.45 14.65
N SER A 402 7.02 14.83 13.90
CA SER A 402 8.05 15.76 14.42
C SER A 402 7.51 17.17 14.73
N PHE A 403 6.35 17.55 14.18
CA PHE A 403 5.68 18.80 14.51
C PHE A 403 4.75 18.69 15.72
N VAL A 404 4.50 17.47 16.21
CA VAL A 404 3.70 17.22 17.41
C VAL A 404 4.60 17.28 18.64
N PRO A 405 4.29 18.13 19.64
CA PRO A 405 5.10 18.21 20.85
C PRO A 405 5.23 16.84 21.53
N PRO A 406 6.45 16.38 21.87
CA PRO A 406 6.62 15.08 22.49
C PRO A 406 6.10 15.11 23.94
N LYS A 407 5.53 13.98 24.38
CA LYS A 407 5.17 13.80 25.78
C LYS A 407 6.44 13.82 26.64
N LYS A 408 6.45 14.63 27.70
CA LYS A 408 7.56 14.71 28.66
C LYS A 408 7.35 13.71 29.83
N PRO A 409 8.44 13.08 30.34
CA PRO A 409 9.79 13.09 29.78
C PRO A 409 9.87 12.29 28.47
N VAL A 410 10.71 12.72 27.54
CA VAL A 410 10.91 12.02 26.27
C VAL A 410 11.70 10.73 26.53
N ARG A 411 11.23 9.62 25.96
CA ARG A 411 11.90 8.32 26.03
C ARG A 411 12.56 8.05 24.69
N TYR A 412 13.78 7.54 24.74
CA TYR A 412 14.58 7.18 23.56
C TYR A 412 14.99 5.73 23.66
N LEU A 413 14.97 5.03 22.54
CA LEU A 413 15.58 3.70 22.41
C LEU A 413 17.10 3.84 22.34
N SER A 414 17.83 2.83 22.81
CA SER A 414 19.29 2.74 22.68
C SER A 414 19.72 2.83 21.22
N ALA A 415 18.95 2.21 20.33
CA ALA A 415 19.17 2.30 18.89
C ALA A 415 19.03 3.72 18.34
N GLU A 416 18.10 4.53 18.86
CA GLU A 416 17.97 5.93 18.45
C GLU A 416 19.19 6.77 18.87
N ARG A 417 19.78 6.46 20.04
CA ARG A 417 21.04 7.07 20.48
C ARG A 417 22.19 6.67 19.56
N ARG A 418 22.32 5.36 19.26
CA ARG A 418 23.30 4.84 18.30
C ARG A 418 23.14 5.45 16.91
N TRP A 419 21.92 5.78 16.51
CA TRP A 419 21.64 6.44 15.23
C TRP A 419 21.85 7.97 15.26
N GLY A 420 22.07 8.56 16.44
CA GLY A 420 22.21 10.00 16.63
C GLY A 420 20.91 10.78 16.43
N THR A 421 19.75 10.19 16.72
CA THR A 421 18.43 10.79 16.43
C THR A 421 17.71 11.38 17.63
N GLU A 422 18.26 11.31 18.84
CA GLU A 422 17.62 11.80 20.08
C GLU A 422 17.23 13.29 20.04
N GLY A 423 17.98 14.11 19.30
CA GLY A 423 17.69 15.53 19.12
C GLY A 423 16.56 15.85 18.14
N LEU A 424 16.04 14.88 17.37
CA LEU A 424 15.04 15.18 16.33
C LEU A 424 13.69 15.65 16.91
N LEU A 425 13.30 15.12 18.07
CA LEU A 425 12.04 15.48 18.73
C LEU A 425 12.13 16.78 19.55
N THR A 426 13.34 17.26 19.79
CA THR A 426 13.62 18.40 20.68
C THR A 426 14.30 19.57 19.98
N LYS A 427 14.82 19.40 18.76
CA LYS A 427 15.23 20.50 17.89
C LYS A 427 14.05 21.42 17.70
N ASN A 428 14.20 22.68 18.15
CA ASN A 428 13.20 23.74 18.12
C ASN A 428 12.32 23.59 16.87
N ALA A 429 11.01 23.37 17.09
CA ALA A 429 10.02 23.41 16.03
C ALA A 429 10.29 24.67 15.20
N VAL A 430 10.57 24.50 13.91
CA VAL A 430 10.79 25.62 12.99
C VAL A 430 9.68 26.64 13.25
N PRO A 431 10.00 27.92 13.55
CA PRO A 431 8.99 28.91 13.89
C PRO A 431 7.90 28.87 12.84
N SER A 432 6.64 28.87 13.26
CA SER A 432 5.53 29.14 12.33
C SER A 432 5.86 30.47 11.64
N ARG A 433 6.20 30.45 10.35
CA ARG A 433 6.06 31.65 9.56
C ARG A 433 4.56 31.96 9.62
N ALA A 434 4.20 32.98 10.39
CA ALA A 434 2.90 33.58 10.25
C ALA A 434 2.77 34.00 8.77
N PRO A 435 1.58 33.88 8.16
CA PRO A 435 1.39 34.40 6.81
C PRO A 435 1.76 35.88 6.82
N GLU A 436 2.72 36.27 5.99
CA GLU A 436 2.95 37.68 5.71
C GLU A 436 1.65 38.25 5.15
N PRO A 437 1.14 39.38 5.68
CA PRO A 437 0.01 40.03 5.06
C PRO A 437 0.42 40.43 3.65
N LEU A 438 -0.34 39.96 2.66
CA LEU A 438 -0.18 40.35 1.27
C LEU A 438 -0.21 41.89 1.22
N SER A 439 0.94 42.49 0.91
CA SER A 439 1.01 43.91 0.60
C SER A 439 0.17 44.17 -0.66
N SER A 440 -0.76 45.10 -0.49
CA SER A 440 -1.71 45.72 -1.44
C SER A 440 -1.43 45.56 -2.93
#